data_AF-A0A2S6NM41-F1
#
_entry.id   AF-A0A2S6NM41-F1
#
_cell.length_a   1.000
_cell.length_b   1.000
_cell.length_c   1.000
_cell.angle_alpha   90.00
_cell.angle_beta   90.00
_cell.angle_gamma   90.00
#
_symmetry.space_group_name_H-M   'P 1'
#
loop_
_entity.id
_entity.type
_entity.pdbx_description
1 polymer ?
#
loop_
_entity_poly.entity_id
_entity_poly.type
_entity_poly.pdbx_seq_one_letter_code
_entity_poly.pdbx_strand_id
1 'polypeptide(L)'
;MCATRFHEQLWLPFAAAPQPYLLLSPKLKILEVNRPFITTSQTRRNEILGCAMFDVFPDNPAAAESDGPLLLSASLGRVLDQGLPDDLPPMRYDLRDPDGSFQARWWKVVNIPVFDEGRLVSILHHPLDVTSRERRINEAMALWATLSQRERDVLSGFSSGLTTKQVAAELGISAKTVELYRLRLFEKCGVNTLGALVRIGVLATL
;
A
#
# COMPACT_ATOMS: atom_id res chain seq x y z
N MET A 1 31.34 -16.71 -0.10
CA MET A 1 32.21 -15.84 0.72
C MET A 1 31.80 -14.36 0.73
N CYS A 2 30.70 -13.95 0.06
CA CYS A 2 30.24 -12.53 -0.01
C CYS A 2 29.18 -12.15 1.06
N ALA A 3 28.85 -13.07 1.99
CA ALA A 3 27.74 -12.92 2.94
C ALA A 3 28.16 -12.35 4.32
N THR A 4 29.45 -12.08 4.53
CA THR A 4 30.01 -11.93 5.87
C THR A 4 29.71 -10.56 6.50
N ARG A 5 29.77 -9.44 5.74
CA ARG A 5 29.57 -8.09 6.32
C ARG A 5 28.13 -7.65 6.51
N PHE A 6 27.20 -8.06 5.64
CA PHE A 6 25.77 -7.81 5.88
C PHE A 6 25.35 -8.42 7.22
N HIS A 7 25.86 -9.63 7.52
CA HIS A 7 25.60 -10.31 8.78
C HIS A 7 26.21 -9.61 10.00
N GLU A 8 27.34 -8.92 9.86
CA GLU A 8 28.02 -8.29 11.00
C GLU A 8 27.39 -6.97 11.45
N GLN A 9 26.89 -6.13 10.53
CA GLN A 9 26.42 -4.78 10.87
C GLN A 9 24.92 -4.56 10.68
N LEU A 10 24.31 -5.20 9.67
CA LEU A 10 22.91 -4.94 9.30
C LEU A 10 21.94 -6.04 9.77
N TRP A 11 22.46 -7.18 10.23
CA TRP A 11 21.63 -8.30 10.71
C TRP A 11 20.74 -7.94 11.88
N LEU A 12 21.30 -7.34 12.95
CA LEU A 12 20.53 -6.99 14.14
C LEU A 12 19.38 -6.01 13.81
N PRO A 13 19.62 -4.88 13.10
CA PRO A 13 18.54 -4.03 12.63
C PRO A 13 17.51 -4.75 11.75
N PHE A 14 17.95 -5.55 10.79
CA PHE A 14 17.06 -6.30 9.89
C PHE A 14 16.14 -7.28 10.65
N ALA A 15 16.73 -8.05 11.57
CA ALA A 15 16.02 -9.07 12.33
C ALA A 15 15.07 -8.46 13.39
N ALA A 16 15.45 -7.32 13.98
CA ALA A 16 14.65 -6.62 14.98
C ALA A 16 13.62 -5.65 14.39
N ALA A 17 13.70 -5.34 13.09
CA ALA A 17 12.79 -4.40 12.47
C ALA A 17 11.33 -4.88 12.56
N PRO A 18 10.37 -4.01 12.93
CA PRO A 18 8.96 -4.37 13.01
C PRO A 18 8.29 -4.45 11.63
N GLN A 19 8.95 -3.96 10.58
CA GLN A 19 8.47 -4.00 9.21
C GLN A 19 8.90 -5.27 8.47
N PRO A 20 8.13 -5.74 7.49
CA PRO A 20 8.50 -6.88 6.65
C PRO A 20 9.67 -6.53 5.72
N TYR A 21 10.71 -7.35 5.77
CA TYR A 21 11.86 -7.27 4.88
C TYR A 21 12.28 -8.65 4.38
N LEU A 22 12.72 -8.70 3.13
CA LEU A 22 13.45 -9.83 2.57
C LEU A 22 14.69 -9.33 1.81
N LEU A 23 15.72 -10.16 1.71
CA LEU A 23 16.88 -9.92 0.87
C LEU A 23 16.80 -10.76 -0.39
N LEU A 24 17.02 -10.13 -1.54
CA LEU A 24 17.15 -10.80 -2.83
C LEU A 24 18.61 -10.80 -3.27
N SER A 25 19.07 -11.89 -3.85
CA SER A 25 20.30 -11.89 -4.64
C SER A 25 20.12 -11.09 -5.94
N PRO A 26 21.20 -10.74 -6.66
CA PRO A 26 21.09 -10.14 -7.99
C PRO A 26 20.36 -11.01 -9.04
N LYS A 27 20.19 -12.31 -8.75
CA LYS A 27 19.39 -13.25 -9.55
C LYS A 27 17.95 -13.41 -9.03
N LEU A 28 17.50 -12.50 -8.17
CA LEU A 28 16.16 -12.46 -7.56
C LEU A 28 15.79 -13.73 -6.78
N LYS A 29 16.78 -14.45 -6.25
CA LYS A 29 16.56 -15.51 -5.26
C LYS A 29 16.47 -14.93 -3.86
N ILE A 30 15.56 -15.45 -3.05
CA ILE A 30 15.38 -15.06 -1.64
C ILE A 30 16.58 -15.56 -0.85
N LEU A 31 17.41 -14.64 -0.36
CA LEU A 31 18.56 -14.94 0.49
C LEU A 31 18.14 -15.02 1.96
N GLU A 32 17.20 -14.16 2.36
CA GLU A 32 16.87 -13.96 3.77
C GLU A 32 15.51 -13.28 3.95
N VAL A 33 14.84 -13.52 5.08
CA VAL A 33 13.56 -12.90 5.47
C VAL A 33 13.52 -12.63 6.97
N ASN A 34 12.93 -11.51 7.37
CA ASN A 34 12.69 -11.24 8.79
C ASN A 34 11.33 -11.77 9.24
N ARG A 35 11.08 -11.76 10.55
CA ARG A 35 9.87 -12.35 11.14
C ARG A 35 8.58 -11.67 10.66
N PRO A 36 8.46 -10.34 10.62
CA PRO A 36 7.27 -9.69 10.06
C PRO A 36 6.99 -10.10 8.61
N PHE A 37 8.01 -10.27 7.76
CA PHE A 37 7.81 -10.71 6.38
C PHE A 37 7.11 -12.07 6.29
N ILE A 38 7.56 -13.04 7.08
CA ILE A 38 6.97 -14.39 7.13
C ILE A 38 5.50 -14.31 7.56
N THR A 39 5.20 -13.51 8.59
CA THR A 39 3.83 -13.33 9.10
C THR A 39 2.93 -12.69 8.05
N THR A 40 3.38 -11.62 7.40
CA THR A 40 2.60 -10.89 6.39
C THR A 40 2.39 -11.70 5.12
N SER A 41 3.39 -12.47 4.67
CA SER A 41 3.30 -13.28 3.45
C SER A 41 2.72 -14.68 3.67
N GLN A 42 2.42 -15.06 4.92
CA GLN A 42 1.93 -16.40 5.30
C GLN A 42 2.83 -17.54 4.78
N THR A 43 4.13 -17.28 4.68
CA THR A 43 5.13 -18.25 4.21
C THR A 43 5.83 -18.94 5.38
N ARG A 44 6.72 -19.87 5.08
CA ARG A 44 7.67 -20.43 6.04
C ARG A 44 9.08 -20.20 5.53
N ARG A 45 9.92 -19.62 6.39
CA ARG A 45 11.31 -19.27 6.07
C ARG A 45 12.07 -20.41 5.38
N ASN A 46 12.08 -21.59 5.97
CA ASN A 46 12.82 -22.76 5.47
C ASN A 46 12.32 -23.27 4.10
N GLU A 47 11.12 -22.91 3.69
CA GLU A 47 10.54 -23.32 2.39
C GLU A 47 10.85 -22.32 1.27
N ILE A 48 11.18 -21.08 1.60
CA ILE A 48 11.34 -20.00 0.61
C ILE A 48 12.80 -19.57 0.38
N LEU A 49 13.72 -19.87 1.30
CA LEU A 49 15.13 -19.51 1.11
C LEU A 49 15.73 -20.25 -0.10
N GLY A 50 16.45 -19.51 -0.95
CA GLY A 50 17.10 -20.01 -2.17
C GLY A 50 16.17 -20.11 -3.39
N CYS A 51 14.86 -20.02 -3.20
CA CYS A 51 13.87 -20.03 -4.27
C CYS A 51 13.83 -18.66 -4.99
N ALA A 52 13.42 -18.65 -6.27
CA ALA A 52 13.21 -17.41 -6.99
C ALA A 52 11.95 -16.71 -6.45
N MET A 53 12.03 -15.39 -6.28
CA MET A 53 10.95 -14.61 -5.66
C MET A 53 9.60 -14.79 -6.38
N PHE A 54 9.59 -14.75 -7.71
CA PHE A 54 8.37 -14.87 -8.50
C PHE A 54 7.84 -16.32 -8.60
N ASP A 55 8.64 -17.33 -8.26
CA ASP A 55 8.14 -18.71 -8.13
C ASP A 55 7.39 -18.89 -6.80
N VAL A 56 7.91 -18.27 -5.74
CA VAL A 56 7.28 -18.26 -4.41
C VAL A 56 6.02 -17.40 -4.42
N PHE A 57 6.08 -16.22 -5.03
CA PHE A 57 5.00 -15.25 -5.15
C PHE A 57 4.63 -15.08 -6.63
N PRO A 58 3.90 -16.03 -7.23
CA PRO A 58 3.54 -15.94 -8.64
C PRO A 58 2.45 -14.91 -8.91
N ASP A 59 2.29 -14.56 -10.18
CA ASP A 59 1.17 -13.78 -10.67
C ASP A 59 -0.16 -14.53 -10.46
N ASN A 60 -1.25 -13.77 -10.31
CA ASN A 60 -2.61 -14.28 -10.31
C ASN A 60 -3.15 -14.25 -11.75
N PRO A 61 -3.23 -15.38 -12.46
CA PRO A 61 -3.66 -15.42 -13.86
C PRO A 61 -5.12 -14.99 -14.06
N ALA A 62 -5.93 -14.97 -12.99
CA ALA A 62 -7.33 -14.53 -13.04
C ALA A 62 -7.49 -13.02 -12.81
N ALA A 63 -6.43 -12.32 -12.43
CA ALA A 63 -6.47 -10.89 -12.16
C ALA A 63 -6.33 -10.08 -13.46
N ALA A 64 -7.44 -9.87 -14.16
CA ALA A 64 -7.49 -9.11 -15.42
C ALA A 64 -6.97 -7.66 -15.36
N GLU A 65 -6.73 -7.12 -14.15
CA GLU A 65 -6.34 -5.72 -13.89
C GLU A 65 -5.14 -5.59 -12.94
N SER A 66 -4.25 -6.59 -12.85
CA SER A 66 -3.08 -6.55 -11.96
C SER A 66 -1.78 -6.29 -12.74
N ASP A 67 -1.40 -5.02 -12.88
CA ASP A 67 -0.06 -4.65 -13.39
C ASP A 67 1.07 -4.87 -12.36
N GLY A 68 0.74 -5.30 -11.13
CA GLY A 68 1.68 -5.41 -10.01
C GLY A 68 2.96 -6.20 -10.30
N PRO A 69 2.88 -7.45 -10.82
CA PRO A 69 4.07 -8.22 -11.15
C PRO A 69 4.97 -7.56 -12.19
N LEU A 70 4.39 -6.93 -13.21
CA LEU A 70 5.14 -6.19 -14.22
C LEU A 70 5.84 -4.97 -13.61
N LEU A 71 5.12 -4.20 -12.79
CA LEU A 71 5.67 -3.02 -12.09
C LEU A 71 6.81 -3.40 -11.13
N LEU A 72 6.63 -4.48 -10.36
CA LEU A 72 7.65 -4.99 -9.44
C LEU A 72 8.89 -5.49 -10.18
N SER A 73 8.71 -6.26 -11.25
CA SER A 73 9.81 -6.76 -12.08
C SER A 73 10.60 -5.61 -12.69
N ALA A 74 9.91 -4.60 -13.25
CA ALA A 74 10.55 -3.40 -13.79
C ALA A 74 11.33 -2.61 -12.72
N SER A 75 10.80 -2.51 -11.50
CA SER A 75 11.51 -1.86 -10.39
C SER A 75 12.79 -2.59 -10.00
N LEU A 76 12.71 -3.91 -9.81
CA LEU A 76 13.89 -4.73 -9.50
C LEU A 76 14.94 -4.63 -10.60
N GLY A 77 14.52 -4.61 -11.88
CA GLY A 77 15.41 -4.36 -13.02
C GLY A 77 16.13 -3.01 -12.92
N ARG A 78 15.40 -1.92 -12.65
CA ARG A 78 16.01 -0.58 -12.46
C ARG A 78 17.02 -0.56 -11.31
N VAL A 79 16.72 -1.21 -10.18
CA VAL A 79 17.65 -1.29 -9.04
C VAL A 79 18.92 -2.07 -9.41
N LEU A 80 18.78 -3.18 -10.15
CA LEU A 80 19.92 -3.98 -10.63
C LEU A 80 20.80 -3.17 -11.60
N ASP A 81 20.18 -2.45 -12.53
CA ASP A 81 20.89 -1.73 -13.60
C ASP A 81 21.52 -0.42 -13.11
N GLN A 82 20.82 0.32 -12.26
CA GLN A 82 21.21 1.68 -11.86
C GLN A 82 21.89 1.71 -10.49
N GLY A 83 21.69 0.70 -9.64
CA GLY A 83 22.23 0.68 -8.30
C GLY A 83 21.64 1.77 -7.38
N LEU A 84 20.44 2.25 -7.69
CA LEU A 84 19.71 3.26 -6.90
C LEU A 84 18.44 2.65 -6.26
N PRO A 85 17.98 3.17 -5.10
CA PRO A 85 16.69 2.79 -4.54
C PRO A 85 15.53 3.14 -5.47
N ASP A 86 14.47 2.35 -5.42
CA ASP A 86 13.24 2.58 -6.18
C ASP A 86 12.00 2.38 -5.28
N ASP A 87 11.10 3.38 -5.25
CA ASP A 87 9.86 3.41 -4.45
C ASP A 87 8.67 3.30 -5.40
N LEU A 88 7.90 2.22 -5.25
CA LEU A 88 6.70 1.98 -6.04
C LEU A 88 5.47 2.55 -5.33
N PRO A 89 4.55 3.20 -6.08
CA PRO A 89 3.25 3.56 -5.54
C PRO A 89 2.46 2.30 -5.12
N PRO A 90 1.39 2.44 -4.32
CA PRO A 90 0.49 1.33 -4.02
C PRO A 90 0.07 0.58 -5.28
N MET A 91 0.37 -0.71 -5.34
CA MET A 91 0.02 -1.58 -6.46
C MET A 91 -0.70 -2.82 -5.95
N ARG A 92 -1.66 -3.32 -6.72
CA ARG A 92 -2.30 -4.59 -6.43
C ARG A 92 -1.33 -5.73 -6.79
N TYR A 93 -1.12 -6.66 -5.86
CA TYR A 93 -0.38 -7.90 -6.09
C TYR A 93 -0.99 -8.96 -5.18
N ASP A 94 -1.71 -9.91 -5.76
CA ASP A 94 -2.48 -10.85 -4.97
C ASP A 94 -1.56 -11.87 -4.27
N LEU A 95 -1.87 -12.22 -3.01
CA LEU A 95 -1.11 -13.24 -2.28
C LEU A 95 -1.80 -14.59 -2.47
N ARG A 96 -1.04 -15.61 -2.89
CA ARG A 96 -1.54 -16.98 -3.03
C ARG A 96 -1.57 -17.70 -1.67
N ASP A 97 -2.71 -18.25 -1.32
CA ASP A 97 -2.90 -19.08 -0.12
C ASP A 97 -2.40 -20.52 -0.33
N PRO A 98 -2.16 -21.28 0.77
CA PRO A 98 -1.73 -22.68 0.67
C PRO A 98 -2.71 -23.60 -0.08
N ASP A 99 -4.00 -23.25 -0.14
CA ASP A 99 -5.01 -23.99 -0.89
C ASP A 99 -5.04 -23.65 -2.39
N GLY A 100 -4.18 -22.72 -2.84
CA GLY A 100 -4.07 -22.26 -4.22
C GLY A 100 -4.99 -21.09 -4.59
N SER A 101 -5.86 -20.64 -3.68
CA SER A 101 -6.67 -19.44 -3.88
C SER A 101 -5.82 -18.17 -3.78
N PHE A 102 -6.34 -17.05 -4.30
CA PHE A 102 -5.64 -15.76 -4.27
C PHE A 102 -6.43 -14.73 -3.45
N GLN A 103 -5.71 -14.04 -2.57
CA GLN A 103 -6.23 -12.92 -1.80
C GLN A 103 -5.82 -11.60 -2.44
N ALA A 104 -6.82 -10.76 -2.75
CA ALA A 104 -6.56 -9.40 -3.23
C ALA A 104 -5.80 -8.58 -2.18
N ARG A 105 -4.60 -8.12 -2.53
CA ARG A 105 -3.72 -7.34 -1.66
C ARG A 105 -3.15 -6.14 -2.40
N TRP A 106 -2.92 -5.06 -1.67
CA TRP A 106 -2.24 -3.87 -2.16
C TRP A 106 -0.95 -3.65 -1.37
N TRP A 107 0.11 -3.33 -2.10
CA TRP A 107 1.45 -3.21 -1.54
C TRP A 107 2.07 -1.89 -1.95
N LYS A 108 2.64 -1.18 -0.97
CA LYS A 108 3.67 -0.18 -1.24
C LYS A 108 5.02 -0.86 -1.12
N VAL A 109 5.90 -0.72 -2.09
CA VAL A 109 7.18 -1.44 -2.12
C VAL A 109 8.33 -0.47 -2.27
N VAL A 110 9.38 -0.65 -1.47
CA VAL A 110 10.68 -0.01 -1.70
C VAL A 110 11.73 -1.10 -1.93
N ASN A 111 12.49 -0.96 -3.01
CA ASN A 111 13.62 -1.84 -3.35
C ASN A 111 14.91 -1.06 -3.18
N ILE A 112 15.80 -1.51 -2.30
CA ILE A 112 17.02 -0.78 -1.93
C ILE A 112 18.23 -1.65 -2.26
N PRO A 113 19.16 -1.19 -3.11
CA PRO A 113 20.37 -1.94 -3.41
C PRO A 113 21.31 -1.97 -2.20
N VAL A 114 21.91 -3.13 -1.95
CA VAL A 114 22.88 -3.35 -0.89
C VAL A 114 24.22 -3.69 -1.51
N PHE A 115 25.22 -2.88 -1.18
CA PHE A 115 26.57 -2.99 -1.72
C PHE A 115 27.54 -3.53 -0.67
N ASP A 116 28.51 -4.33 -1.13
CA ASP A 116 29.71 -4.69 -0.38
C ASP A 116 30.92 -4.45 -1.28
N GLU A 117 31.86 -3.63 -0.81
CA GLU A 117 33.06 -3.23 -1.57
C GLU A 117 32.74 -2.71 -2.99
N GLY A 118 31.68 -1.92 -3.11
CA GLY A 118 31.24 -1.33 -4.39
C GLY A 118 30.53 -2.32 -5.34
N ARG A 119 30.34 -3.58 -4.95
CA ARG A 119 29.58 -4.57 -5.72
C ARG A 119 28.18 -4.74 -5.15
N LEU A 120 27.17 -4.76 -6.02
CA LEU A 120 25.79 -5.08 -5.64
C LEU A 120 25.73 -6.54 -5.20
N VAL A 121 25.48 -6.79 -3.91
CA VAL A 121 25.43 -8.14 -3.34
C VAL A 121 24.02 -8.61 -3.05
N SER A 122 23.10 -7.68 -2.80
CA SER A 122 21.68 -7.98 -2.59
C SER A 122 20.79 -6.76 -2.83
N ILE A 123 19.48 -7.00 -2.84
CA ILE A 123 18.43 -5.97 -2.79
C ILE A 123 17.64 -6.21 -1.51
N LEU A 124 17.53 -5.20 -0.65
CA LEU A 124 16.59 -5.17 0.45
C LEU A 124 15.22 -4.78 -0.10
N HIS A 125 14.29 -5.74 -0.11
CA HIS A 125 12.93 -5.56 -0.56
C HIS A 125 12.00 -5.38 0.65
N HIS A 126 11.21 -4.31 0.62
CA HIS A 126 10.35 -3.89 1.71
C HIS A 126 8.89 -3.71 1.25
N PRO A 127 8.04 -4.73 1.39
CA PRO A 127 6.63 -4.65 1.01
C PRO A 127 5.73 -4.29 2.19
N LEU A 128 5.08 -3.14 2.15
CA LEU A 128 4.07 -2.73 3.12
C LEU A 128 2.67 -3.09 2.62
N ASP A 129 1.96 -3.93 3.38
CA ASP A 129 0.54 -4.21 3.12
C ASP A 129 -0.29 -2.94 3.41
N VAL A 130 -0.82 -2.35 2.34
CA VAL A 130 -1.70 -1.18 2.39
C VAL A 130 -3.13 -1.54 1.99
N THR A 131 -3.49 -2.83 1.95
CA THR A 131 -4.81 -3.33 1.55
C THR A 131 -5.96 -2.66 2.29
N SER A 132 -5.86 -2.51 3.62
CA SER A 132 -6.92 -1.83 4.38
C SER A 132 -7.02 -0.34 4.06
N ARG A 133 -5.91 0.32 3.69
CA ARG A 133 -5.91 1.72 3.28
C ARG A 133 -6.56 1.86 1.90
N GLU A 134 -6.11 1.09 0.93
CA GLU A 134 -6.63 1.13 -0.45
C GLU A 134 -8.10 0.73 -0.51
N ARG A 135 -8.54 -0.26 0.29
CA ARG A 135 -9.96 -0.60 0.43
C ARG A 135 -10.80 0.59 0.90
N ARG A 136 -10.36 1.30 1.94
CA ARG A 136 -11.09 2.49 2.44
C ARG A 136 -11.10 3.63 1.44
N ILE A 137 -10.01 3.82 0.68
CA ILE A 137 -9.95 4.82 -0.41
C ILE A 137 -10.96 4.44 -1.50
N ASN A 138 -10.96 3.19 -1.96
CA ASN A 138 -11.90 2.71 -2.96
C ASN A 138 -13.37 2.81 -2.52
N GLU A 139 -13.67 2.43 -1.27
CA GLU A 139 -15.01 2.60 -0.67
C GLU A 139 -15.41 4.08 -0.61
N ALA A 140 -14.51 4.97 -0.18
CA ALA A 140 -14.77 6.41 -0.11
C ALA A 140 -15.00 7.02 -1.50
N MET A 141 -14.20 6.64 -2.49
CA MET A 141 -14.36 7.08 -3.89
C MET A 141 -15.70 6.60 -4.47
N ALA A 142 -16.09 5.35 -4.19
CA ALA A 142 -17.39 4.82 -4.61
C ALA A 142 -18.54 5.62 -4.01
N LEU A 143 -18.49 5.93 -2.70
CA LEU A 143 -19.49 6.79 -2.05
C LEU A 143 -19.50 8.19 -2.67
N TRP A 144 -18.33 8.80 -2.85
CA TRP A 144 -18.17 10.13 -3.46
C TRP A 144 -18.80 10.22 -4.86
N ALA A 145 -18.66 9.16 -5.67
CA ALA A 145 -19.26 9.08 -7.00
C ALA A 145 -20.80 9.15 -6.97
N THR A 146 -21.45 8.69 -5.89
CA THR A 146 -22.91 8.75 -5.72
C THR A 146 -23.43 10.13 -5.28
N LEU A 147 -22.54 11.01 -4.81
CA LEU A 147 -22.92 12.32 -4.30
C LEU A 147 -23.22 13.29 -5.45
N SER A 148 -24.27 14.08 -5.29
CA SER A 148 -24.54 15.24 -6.13
C SER A 148 -23.46 16.31 -5.97
N GLN A 149 -23.33 17.21 -6.94
CA GLN A 149 -22.33 18.28 -6.87
C GLN A 149 -22.45 19.10 -5.57
N ARG A 150 -23.68 19.46 -5.16
CA ARG A 150 -23.91 20.23 -3.93
C ARG A 150 -23.54 19.46 -2.65
N GLU A 151 -23.74 18.15 -2.64
CA GLU A 151 -23.29 17.30 -1.52
C GLU A 151 -21.76 17.22 -1.46
N ARG A 152 -21.09 17.13 -2.61
CA ARG A 152 -19.61 17.18 -2.70
C ARG A 152 -19.06 18.52 -2.25
N ASP A 153 -19.68 19.64 -2.66
CA ASP A 153 -19.26 20.99 -2.25
C ASP A 153 -19.33 21.14 -0.72
N VAL A 154 -20.45 20.72 -0.12
CA VAL A 154 -20.64 20.76 1.34
C VAL A 154 -19.64 19.83 2.06
N LEU A 155 -19.45 18.61 1.55
CA LEU A 155 -18.50 17.65 2.11
C LEU A 155 -17.05 18.17 2.03
N SER A 156 -16.66 18.76 0.90
CA SER A 156 -15.34 19.35 0.69
C SER A 156 -15.06 20.47 1.69
N GLY A 157 -16.05 21.33 1.97
CA GLY A 157 -15.94 22.35 3.00
C GLY A 157 -15.67 21.76 4.39
N PHE A 158 -16.39 20.71 4.79
CA PHE A 158 -16.12 20.01 6.05
C PHE A 158 -14.75 19.32 6.07
N SER A 159 -14.35 18.68 4.97
CA SER A 159 -13.03 18.05 4.84
C SER A 159 -11.88 19.06 4.90
N SER A 160 -12.13 20.32 4.53
CA SER A 160 -11.21 21.44 4.68
C SER A 160 -11.20 22.05 6.09
N GLY A 161 -11.97 21.48 7.04
CA GLY A 161 -12.03 21.94 8.43
C GLY A 161 -12.98 23.11 8.68
N LEU A 162 -13.84 23.45 7.72
CA LEU A 162 -14.79 24.55 7.87
C LEU A 162 -15.97 24.18 8.77
N THR A 163 -16.45 25.16 9.53
CA THR A 163 -17.68 25.05 10.31
C THR A 163 -18.92 25.18 9.41
N THR A 164 -20.08 24.72 9.88
CA THR A 164 -21.36 24.88 9.16
C THR A 164 -21.61 26.33 8.69
N LYS A 165 -21.26 27.33 9.51
CA LYS A 165 -21.43 28.75 9.17
C LYS A 165 -20.50 29.20 8.04
N GLN A 166 -19.25 28.70 8.03
CA GLN A 166 -18.27 29.02 6.98
C GLN A 166 -18.66 28.36 5.66
N VAL A 167 -19.02 27.07 5.68
CA VAL A 167 -19.53 26.36 4.49
C VAL A 167 -20.75 27.07 3.91
N ALA A 168 -21.67 27.52 4.76
CA ALA A 168 -22.85 28.29 4.33
C ALA A 168 -22.46 29.59 3.63
N ALA A 169 -21.51 30.34 4.21
CA ALA A 169 -21.02 31.59 3.63
C ALA A 169 -20.32 31.36 2.28
N GLU A 170 -19.45 30.36 2.18
CA GLU A 170 -18.71 30.04 0.94
C GLU A 170 -19.64 29.58 -0.19
N LEU A 171 -20.65 28.77 0.13
CA LEU A 171 -21.58 28.24 -0.86
C LEU A 171 -22.76 29.19 -1.15
N GLY A 172 -22.85 30.33 -0.47
CA GLY A 172 -23.94 31.30 -0.64
C GLY A 172 -25.31 30.76 -0.25
N ILE A 173 -25.38 29.86 0.74
CA ILE A 173 -26.61 29.22 1.23
C ILE A 173 -26.81 29.42 2.73
N SER A 174 -27.99 29.07 3.26
CA SER A 174 -28.24 29.19 4.71
C SER A 174 -27.54 28.07 5.50
N ALA A 175 -27.16 28.34 6.75
CA ALA A 175 -26.63 27.32 7.66
C ALA A 175 -27.61 26.15 7.87
N LYS A 176 -28.93 26.42 7.87
CA LYS A 176 -29.97 25.38 7.94
C LYS A 176 -29.96 24.48 6.70
N THR A 177 -29.63 25.03 5.53
CA THR A 177 -29.47 24.27 4.29
C THR A 177 -28.24 23.35 4.35
N VAL A 178 -27.12 23.83 4.88
CA VAL A 178 -25.92 23.01 5.11
C VAL A 178 -26.23 21.84 6.05
N GLU A 179 -26.96 22.08 7.14
CA GLU A 179 -27.41 21.03 8.06
C GLU A 179 -28.27 19.95 7.37
N LEU A 180 -29.15 20.36 6.44
CA LEU A 180 -29.93 19.40 5.64
C LEU A 180 -29.04 18.56 4.72
N TYR A 181 -28.06 19.17 4.06
CA TYR A 181 -27.07 18.42 3.26
C TYR A 181 -26.26 17.47 4.13
N ARG A 182 -25.87 17.88 5.35
CA ARG A 182 -25.16 17.02 6.32
C ARG A 182 -25.98 15.78 6.69
N LEU A 183 -27.29 15.93 6.92
CA LEU A 183 -28.18 14.79 7.19
C LEU A 183 -28.27 13.82 6.01
N ARG A 184 -28.38 14.34 4.78
CA ARG A 184 -28.38 13.49 3.56
C ARG A 184 -27.05 12.79 3.34
N LEU A 185 -25.94 13.48 3.60
CA LEU A 185 -24.60 12.92 3.54
C LEU A 185 -24.44 11.77 4.55
N PHE A 186 -24.94 11.93 5.77
CA PHE A 186 -24.97 10.85 6.76
C PHE A 186 -25.73 9.62 6.27
N GLU A 187 -26.91 9.81 5.70
CA GLU A 187 -27.72 8.73 5.14
C GLU A 187 -27.00 8.04 3.96
N LYS A 188 -26.56 8.79 2.95
CA LYS A 188 -25.90 8.25 1.75
C LYS A 188 -24.56 7.58 2.03
N CYS A 189 -23.77 8.14 2.94
CA CYS A 189 -22.48 7.59 3.32
C CYS A 189 -22.58 6.51 4.41
N GLY A 190 -23.77 6.24 4.95
CA GLY A 190 -23.98 5.24 6.01
C GLY A 190 -23.24 5.58 7.31
N VAL A 191 -23.04 6.87 7.62
CA VAL A 191 -22.32 7.34 8.81
C VAL A 191 -23.19 8.28 9.63
N ASN A 192 -22.95 8.37 10.93
CA ASN A 192 -23.75 9.18 11.85
C ASN A 192 -22.94 10.26 12.59
N THR A 193 -21.67 10.46 12.22
CA THR A 193 -20.81 11.49 12.83
C THR A 193 -20.13 12.33 11.77
N LEU A 194 -19.92 13.62 12.08
CA LEU A 194 -19.18 14.52 11.20
C LEU A 194 -17.74 14.03 10.99
N GLY A 195 -17.09 13.47 12.03
CA GLY A 195 -15.74 12.93 11.90
C GLY A 195 -15.64 11.74 10.94
N ALA A 196 -16.64 10.85 10.91
CA ALA A 196 -16.69 9.77 9.93
C ALA A 196 -16.92 10.29 8.51
N LEU A 197 -17.81 11.29 8.36
CA LEU A 197 -18.07 11.93 7.08
C LEU A 197 -16.83 12.65 6.53
N VAL A 198 -16.13 13.41 7.37
CA VAL A 198 -14.86 14.08 7.02
C VAL A 198 -13.81 13.08 6.55
N ARG A 199 -13.67 11.93 7.22
CA ARG A 199 -12.74 10.88 6.79
C ARG A 199 -13.04 10.36 5.38
N ILE A 200 -14.32 10.17 5.05
CA ILE A 200 -14.73 9.76 3.69
C ILE A 200 -14.33 10.84 2.69
N GLY A 201 -14.67 12.10 2.97
CA GLY A 201 -14.33 13.21 2.08
C GLY A 201 -12.83 13.34 1.84
N VAL A 202 -11.99 13.23 2.89
CA VAL A 202 -10.53 13.28 2.75
C VAL A 202 -10.00 12.12 1.92
N LEU A 203 -10.47 10.89 2.18
CA LEU A 203 -10.00 9.70 1.46
C LEU A 203 -10.40 9.68 -0.02
N ALA A 204 -11.56 10.24 -0.35
CA ALA A 204 -12.07 10.30 -1.72
C ALA A 204 -11.37 11.36 -2.60
N THR A 205 -10.58 12.24 -2.00
CA THR A 205 -9.87 13.34 -2.68
C THR A 205 -8.35 13.23 -2.62
N LEU A 206 -7.81 12.09 -2.14
CA LEU A 206 -6.38 11.75 -2.20
C LEU A 206 -5.99 11.33 -3.62
#